data_AF-A0A9W3JEQ8-F1
#
_entry.id   AF-A0A9W3JEQ8-F1
#
_cell.length_a   1.000
_cell.length_b   1.000
_cell.length_c   1.000
_cell.angle_alpha   90.00
_cell.angle_beta   90.00
_cell.angle_gamma   90.00
#
_symmetry.space_group_name_H-M   'P 1'
#
loop_
_entity.id
_entity.type
_entity.pdbx_description
1 polymer ?
#
loop_
_entity_poly.entity_id
_entity_poly.type
_entity_poly.pdbx_seq_one_letter_code
_entity_poly.pdbx_strand_id
1 'polypeptide(L)'
;MNDKPIDELVAEKVMGWIKPPETSILKSMWVETPKGAVHPQLPKFSTNIQDAWLVVEKFVEEGIFFSIHKWIDGGYVVKIESLQVKDSLAQIEMAEAQTAPMAICLAALKVVGEEWQ
;
A
#
# COMPACT_ATOMS: atom_id res chain seq x y z
N MET A 1 7.14 -12.91 -7.72
CA MET A 1 7.72 -12.58 -6.40
C MET A 1 8.86 -11.60 -6.58
N ASN A 2 8.81 -10.50 -5.84
CA ASN A 2 9.74 -9.38 -5.94
C ASN A 2 10.69 -9.38 -4.73
N ASP A 3 11.99 -9.22 -4.96
CA ASP A 3 13.03 -9.28 -3.91
C ASP A 3 13.25 -7.93 -3.19
N LYS A 4 12.52 -6.87 -3.58
CA LYS A 4 12.64 -5.56 -2.94
C LYS A 4 12.07 -5.57 -1.51
N PRO A 5 12.60 -4.72 -0.61
CA PRO A 5 11.93 -4.41 0.65
C PRO A 5 10.50 -3.94 0.38
N ILE A 6 9.52 -4.49 1.09
CA ILE A 6 8.09 -4.23 0.84
C ILE A 6 7.77 -2.74 0.87
N ASP A 7 8.37 -1.96 1.76
CA ASP A 7 8.10 -0.53 1.88
C ASP A 7 8.50 0.23 0.60
N GLU A 8 9.62 -0.14 -0.01
CA GLU A 8 10.06 0.43 -1.29
C GLU A 8 9.12 0.02 -2.42
N LEU A 9 8.68 -1.24 -2.42
CA LEU A 9 7.76 -1.75 -3.42
C LEU A 9 6.39 -1.07 -3.33
N VAL A 10 5.88 -0.86 -2.10
CA VAL A 10 4.64 -0.12 -1.85
C VAL A 10 4.79 1.33 -2.30
N ALA A 11 5.89 2.01 -1.99
CA ALA A 11 6.14 3.36 -2.46
C ALA A 11 6.07 3.44 -4.00
N GLU A 12 6.74 2.54 -4.71
CA GLU A 12 6.80 2.54 -6.17
C GLU A 12 5.46 2.15 -6.82
N LYS A 13 4.89 1.03 -6.40
CA LYS A 13 3.81 0.35 -7.12
C LYS A 13 2.43 0.75 -6.66
N VAL A 14 2.29 1.03 -5.37
CA VAL A 14 1.03 1.46 -4.78
C VAL A 14 0.98 2.97 -4.73
N MET A 15 1.98 3.62 -4.15
CA MET A 15 1.92 5.07 -3.96
C MET A 15 2.23 5.87 -5.23
N GLY A 16 2.88 5.27 -6.23
CA GLY A 16 3.31 5.97 -7.45
C GLY A 16 4.48 6.94 -7.18
N TRP A 17 5.28 6.64 -6.16
CA TRP A 17 6.44 7.42 -5.77
C TRP A 17 7.69 6.92 -6.50
N ILE A 18 8.58 7.84 -6.84
CA ILE A 18 9.84 7.51 -7.49
C ILE A 18 11.01 7.93 -6.63
N LYS A 19 12.11 7.20 -6.77
CA LYS A 19 13.43 7.65 -6.32
C LYS A 19 14.10 8.43 -7.46
N PRO A 20 14.36 9.74 -7.29
CA PRO A 20 14.99 10.54 -8.34
C PRO A 20 16.38 10.01 -8.72
N PRO A 21 16.86 10.30 -9.96
CA PRO A 21 18.19 9.87 -10.39
C PRO A 21 19.29 10.49 -9.53
N GLU A 22 20.47 9.86 -9.52
CA GLU A 22 21.64 10.30 -8.72
C GLU A 22 22.14 11.72 -9.03
N THR A 23 21.75 12.27 -10.18
CA THR A 23 22.04 13.65 -10.59
C THR A 23 21.07 14.68 -10.01
N SER A 24 19.96 14.24 -9.42
CA SER A 24 18.95 15.11 -8.80
C SER A 24 19.39 15.59 -7.42
N ILE A 25 19.02 16.83 -7.08
CA ILE A 25 19.16 17.35 -5.72
C ILE A 25 18.29 16.60 -4.70
N LEU A 26 17.28 15.86 -5.18
CA LEU A 26 16.34 15.07 -4.38
C LEU A 26 16.65 13.56 -4.39
N LYS A 27 17.82 13.13 -4.87
CA LYS A 27 18.17 11.71 -5.04
C LYS A 27 18.04 10.80 -3.81
N SER A 28 18.08 11.39 -2.61
CA SER A 28 17.90 10.67 -1.34
C SER A 28 16.47 10.70 -0.82
N MET A 29 15.52 11.26 -1.58
CA MET A 29 14.12 11.45 -1.20
C MET A 29 13.20 10.63 -2.11
N TRP A 30 11.94 10.52 -1.70
CA TRP A 30 10.86 9.94 -2.52
C TRP A 30 9.96 11.04 -3.03
N VAL A 31 9.56 10.96 -4.30
CA VAL A 31 8.74 11.99 -4.94
C VAL A 31 7.45 11.36 -5.45
N GLU A 32 6.30 11.86 -4.99
CA GLU A 32 4.99 11.48 -5.50
C GLU A 32 4.79 12.01 -6.91
N THR A 33 4.35 11.16 -7.83
CA THR A 33 4.03 11.55 -9.20
C THR A 33 2.54 11.32 -9.49
N PRO A 34 1.83 12.25 -10.16
CA PRO A 34 2.31 13.52 -10.73
C PRO A 34 2.24 14.73 -9.76
N LYS A 35 1.76 14.55 -8.51
CA LYS A 35 1.50 15.67 -7.58
C LYS A 35 2.76 16.45 -7.18
N GLY A 36 3.94 15.81 -7.22
CA GLY A 36 5.22 16.43 -6.92
C GLY A 36 5.52 16.61 -5.43
N ALA A 37 4.74 15.97 -4.54
CA ALA A 37 5.04 15.97 -3.10
C ALA A 37 6.37 15.25 -2.84
N VAL A 38 7.18 15.80 -1.94
CA VAL A 38 8.51 15.27 -1.63
C VAL A 38 8.52 14.72 -0.21
N HIS A 39 8.92 13.47 -0.07
CA HIS A 39 9.03 12.74 1.18
C HIS A 39 10.53 12.55 1.51
N PRO A 40 11.06 13.20 2.55
CA PRO A 40 12.49 13.14 2.89
C PRO A 40 12.99 11.73 3.23
N GLN A 41 12.09 10.85 3.65
CA GLN A 41 12.37 9.49 4.06
C GLN A 41 11.27 8.55 3.56
N LEU A 42 11.61 7.28 3.37
CA LEU A 42 10.64 6.23 3.07
C LEU A 42 9.77 5.97 4.32
N PRO A 43 8.43 6.10 4.23
CA PRO A 43 7.53 5.67 5.29
C PRO A 43 7.65 4.17 5.52
N LYS A 44 7.44 3.74 6.77
CA LYS A 44 7.56 2.35 7.17
C LYS A 44 6.21 1.64 7.02
N PHE A 45 5.68 1.61 5.79
CA PHE A 45 4.33 1.14 5.48
C PHE A 45 4.01 -0.23 6.11
N SER A 46 4.95 -1.17 6.10
CA SER A 46 4.73 -2.54 6.57
C SER A 46 4.88 -2.74 8.08
N THR A 47 5.35 -1.75 8.83
CA THR A 47 5.63 -1.88 10.27
C THR A 47 5.02 -0.76 11.13
N ASN A 48 4.66 0.38 10.54
CA ASN A 48 4.01 1.49 11.21
C ASN A 48 2.58 1.69 10.67
N ILE A 49 1.58 1.61 11.55
CA ILE A 49 0.17 1.72 11.14
C ILE A 49 -0.22 3.09 10.59
N GLN A 50 0.39 4.17 11.08
CA GLN A 50 0.12 5.52 10.59
C GLN A 50 0.61 5.66 9.14
N ASP A 51 1.82 5.16 8.85
CA ASP A 51 2.37 5.14 7.49
C ASP A 51 1.54 4.22 6.59
N ALA A 52 1.16 3.03 7.08
CA ALA A 52 0.30 2.10 6.34
C ALA A 52 -1.08 2.70 6.00
N TRP A 53 -1.59 3.58 6.85
CA TRP A 53 -2.89 4.21 6.63
C TRP A 53 -2.90 5.14 5.41
N LEU A 54 -1.74 5.70 5.01
CA LEU A 54 -1.61 6.47 3.77
C LEU A 54 -1.97 5.65 2.54
N VAL A 55 -1.69 4.33 2.57
CA VAL A 55 -2.09 3.40 1.51
C VAL A 55 -3.61 3.28 1.44
N VAL A 56 -4.25 3.14 2.60
CA VAL A 56 -5.72 3.07 2.70
C VAL A 56 -6.35 4.34 2.16
N GLU A 57 -5.86 5.51 2.60
CA GLU A 57 -6.37 6.82 2.16
C GLU A 57 -6.26 6.99 0.65
N LYS A 58 -5.12 6.61 0.05
CA LYS A 58 -4.93 6.65 -1.40
C LYS A 58 -6.01 5.84 -2.14
N PHE A 59 -6.23 4.60 -1.75
CA PHE A 59 -7.21 3.75 -2.44
C PHE A 59 -8.65 4.23 -2.21
N VAL A 60 -8.96 4.80 -1.05
CA VAL A 60 -10.28 5.38 -0.77
C VAL A 60 -10.55 6.57 -1.69
N GLU A 61 -9.55 7.41 -1.99
CA GLU A 61 -9.66 8.47 -3.00
C GLU A 61 -9.99 7.91 -4.41
N GLU A 62 -9.59 6.65 -4.68
CA GLU A 62 -9.84 5.93 -5.93
C GLU A 62 -11.13 5.07 -5.89
N GLY A 63 -11.93 5.16 -4.82
CA GLY A 63 -13.18 4.40 -4.67
C GLY A 63 -12.98 2.93 -4.31
N ILE A 64 -11.82 2.59 -3.74
CA ILE A 64 -11.45 1.25 -3.29
C ILE A 64 -11.37 1.26 -1.75
N PHE A 65 -12.06 0.31 -1.11
CA PHE A 65 -12.30 0.28 0.33
C PHE A 65 -11.59 -0.89 1.00
N PHE A 66 -11.24 -0.71 2.27
CA PHE A 66 -10.50 -1.68 3.07
C PHE A 66 -11.33 -2.15 4.26
N SER A 67 -11.52 -3.46 4.38
CA SER A 67 -12.10 -4.13 5.54
C SER A 67 -10.98 -4.87 6.29
N ILE A 68 -10.65 -4.40 7.50
CA ILE A 68 -9.54 -4.91 8.30
C ILE A 68 -10.09 -5.67 9.50
N HIS A 69 -9.79 -6.97 9.59
CA HIS A 69 -10.23 -7.82 10.68
C HIS A 69 -9.04 -8.42 11.41
N LYS A 70 -9.16 -8.51 12.75
CA LYS A 70 -8.24 -9.27 13.59
C LYS A 70 -8.78 -10.68 13.78
N TRP A 71 -7.94 -11.68 13.52
CA TRP A 71 -8.26 -13.08 13.76
C TRP A 71 -8.03 -13.47 15.21
N ILE A 72 -8.69 -14.57 15.63
CA ILE A 72 -8.59 -15.10 16.99
C ILE A 72 -7.18 -15.65 17.31
N ASP A 73 -6.43 -16.07 16.29
CA ASP A 73 -5.05 -16.56 16.42
C ASP A 73 -4.01 -15.44 16.55
N GLY A 74 -4.43 -14.18 16.49
CA GLY A 74 -3.57 -13.00 16.60
C GLY A 74 -3.18 -12.38 15.27
N GLY A 75 -3.49 -13.03 14.13
CA GLY A 75 -3.25 -12.49 12.80
C GLY A 75 -4.26 -11.41 12.38
N TYR A 76 -4.05 -10.87 11.19
CA TYR A 76 -4.91 -9.89 10.54
C TYR A 76 -5.26 -10.34 9.13
N VAL A 77 -6.51 -10.13 8.72
CA VAL A 77 -6.92 -10.19 7.31
C VAL A 77 -7.37 -8.82 6.86
N VAL A 78 -6.91 -8.43 5.69
CA VAL A 78 -7.36 -7.24 4.97
C VAL A 78 -8.05 -7.71 3.71
N LYS A 79 -9.29 -7.28 3.54
CA LYS A 79 -10.08 -7.43 2.32
C LYS A 79 -10.16 -6.08 1.63
N ILE A 80 -9.93 -6.08 0.33
CA ILE A 80 -10.08 -4.90 -0.50
C ILE A 80 -11.32 -5.06 -1.37
N GLU A 81 -12.16 -4.04 -1.36
CA GLU A 81 -13.48 -4.05 -1.97
C GLU A 81 -13.61 -2.85 -2.90
N SER A 82 -14.26 -3.04 -4.04
CA SER A 82 -14.55 -1.95 -5.00
C SER A 82 -16.04 -1.89 -5.27
N LEU A 83 -16.56 -0.68 -5.49
CA LEU A 83 -17.95 -0.48 -5.89
C LEU A 83 -18.16 -1.03 -7.30
N GLN A 84 -19.00 -2.05 -7.40
CA GLN A 84 -19.53 -2.51 -8.68
C GLN A 84 -20.91 -1.92 -8.96
N VAL A 85 -21.35 -2.07 -10.21
CA VAL A 85 -22.64 -1.57 -10.72
C VAL A 85 -23.78 -1.95 -9.76
N LYS A 86 -24.56 -0.96 -9.32
CA LYS A 86 -25.65 -1.03 -8.33
C LYS A 86 -25.22 -1.16 -6.85
N ASP A 87 -24.36 -0.25 -6.38
CA ASP A 87 -24.12 0.00 -4.95
C ASP A 87 -23.72 -1.23 -4.12
N SER A 88 -23.11 -2.23 -4.76
CA SER A 88 -22.61 -3.42 -4.08
C SER A 88 -21.08 -3.41 -4.08
N LEU A 89 -20.51 -3.60 -2.89
CA LEU A 89 -19.07 -3.80 -2.73
C LEU A 89 -18.76 -5.24 -3.13
N ALA A 90 -17.88 -5.40 -4.12
CA ALA A 90 -17.31 -6.70 -4.45
C ALA A 90 -15.88 -6.76 -3.91
N GLN A 91 -15.55 -7.83 -3.19
CA GLN A 91 -14.16 -8.11 -2.83
C GLN A 91 -13.36 -8.35 -4.11
N ILE A 92 -12.28 -7.60 -4.28
CA ILE A 92 -11.34 -7.76 -5.41
C ILE A 92 -10.07 -8.47 -4.98
N GLU A 93 -9.58 -8.20 -3.76
CA GLU A 93 -8.35 -8.80 -3.27
C GLU A 93 -8.39 -9.02 -1.75
N MET A 94 -7.49 -9.88 -1.26
CA MET A 94 -7.28 -10.04 0.18
C MET A 94 -5.84 -10.48 0.52
N ALA A 95 -5.39 -10.12 1.72
CA ALA A 95 -4.15 -10.64 2.27
C ALA A 95 -4.23 -10.84 3.78
N GLU A 96 -3.36 -11.72 4.28
CA GLU A 96 -3.23 -12.03 5.69
C GLU A 96 -1.79 -11.80 6.15
N ALA A 97 -1.63 -11.28 7.37
CA ALA A 97 -0.32 -11.13 7.99
C ALA A 97 -0.41 -11.10 9.52
N GLN A 98 0.74 -11.20 10.20
CA GLN A 98 0.81 -11.12 11.66
C GLN A 98 0.57 -9.70 12.20
N THR A 99 0.65 -8.67 11.36
CA THR A 99 0.41 -7.28 11.74
C THR A 99 -0.52 -6.61 10.73
N ALA A 100 -1.35 -5.68 11.21
CA ALA A 100 -2.23 -4.90 10.33
C ALA A 100 -1.47 -4.12 9.24
N PRO A 101 -0.35 -3.41 9.53
CA PRO A 101 0.41 -2.68 8.51
C PRO A 101 0.90 -3.60 7.38
N MET A 102 1.40 -4.79 7.72
CA MET A 102 1.84 -5.77 6.73
C MET A 102 0.67 -6.29 5.88
N ALA A 103 -0.45 -6.65 6.50
CA ALA A 103 -1.63 -7.14 5.77
C ALA A 103 -2.19 -6.07 4.81
N ILE A 104 -2.17 -4.79 5.20
CA ILE A 104 -2.54 -3.66 4.33
C ILE A 104 -1.63 -3.61 3.10
N CYS A 105 -0.31 -3.62 3.32
CA CYS A 105 0.67 -3.53 2.22
C CYS A 105 0.54 -4.71 1.25
N LEU A 106 0.40 -5.93 1.77
CA LEU A 106 0.24 -7.13 0.95
C LEU A 106 -1.03 -7.09 0.11
N ALA A 107 -2.16 -6.70 0.70
CA ALA A 107 -3.42 -6.60 -0.03
C ALA A 107 -3.34 -5.53 -1.13
N ALA A 108 -2.76 -4.37 -0.81
CA ALA A 108 -2.56 -3.27 -1.74
C ALA A 108 -1.69 -3.66 -2.95
N LEU A 109 -0.60 -4.42 -2.72
CA LEU A 109 0.26 -4.90 -3.80
C LEU A 109 -0.48 -5.85 -4.74
N LYS A 110 -1.31 -6.74 -4.21
CA LYS A 110 -2.13 -7.64 -5.05
C LYS A 110 -3.07 -6.88 -5.98
N VAL A 111 -3.68 -5.78 -5.50
CA VAL A 111 -4.58 -4.94 -6.32
C VAL A 111 -3.87 -4.38 -7.55
N VAL A 112 -2.58 -4.05 -7.43
CA VAL A 112 -1.75 -3.55 -8.54
C VAL A 112 -1.02 -4.66 -9.30
N GLY A 113 -1.36 -5.94 -9.03
CA GLY A 113 -0.80 -7.11 -9.71
C GLY A 113 0.61 -7.50 -9.27
N GLU A 114 1.06 -7.06 -8.09
CA GLU A 114 2.37 -7.36 -7.53
C GLU A 114 2.28 -8.37 -6.37
N GLU A 115 3.23 -9.31 -6.32
CA GLU A 115 3.32 -10.32 -5.25
C GLU A 115 4.63 -10.18 -4.46
N TRP A 116 4.53 -10.27 -3.14
CA TRP A 116 5.64 -10.16 -2.19
C TRP A 116 5.68 -11.36 -1.23
N GLN A 117 6.89 -11.80 -0.86
CA GLN A 117 7.17 -13.07 -0.14
C GLN A 117 7.03 -13.00 1.38
#